data_AF-A0A662HRG8-F1
#
_entry.id   AF-A0A662HRG8-F1
#
_cell.length_a   1.000
_cell.length_b   1.000
_cell.length_c   1.000
_cell.angle_alpha   90.00
_cell.angle_beta   90.00
_cell.angle_gamma   90.00
#
_symmetry.space_group_name_H-M   'P 1'
#
loop_
_entity.id
_entity.type
_entity.pdbx_description
1 polymer ?
#
loop_
_entity_poly.entity_id
_entity_poly.type
_entity_poly.pdbx_seq_one_letter_code
_entity_poly.pdbx_strand_id
1 'polypeptide(L)'
;MILADENVHYSLIRELKRLDVDVLPVVDTDFRGVADEELVEIANRTGRILLTRDSDFVRIALKRKIRTGVIYIAIPVTKENYRRLARLIRNNLRRCRRKLMIVYEGYAELISI
;
A
#
# COMPACT_ATOMS: atom_id res chain seq x y z
N MET A 1 -7.47 6.67 -0.75
CA MET A 1 -6.23 7.35 -1.17
C MET A 1 -5.07 6.49 -0.70
N ILE A 2 -4.27 6.03 -1.65
CA ILE A 2 -3.10 5.16 -1.44
C ILE A 2 -1.85 5.90 -1.93
N LEU A 3 -0.76 5.81 -1.19
CA LEU A 3 0.60 6.12 -1.66
C LEU A 3 1.28 4.78 -1.97
N ALA A 4 1.59 4.51 -3.23
CA ALA A 4 2.17 3.24 -3.66
C ALA A 4 3.69 3.37 -3.80
N ASP A 5 4.40 2.55 -3.06
CA ASP A 5 5.85 2.40 -3.08
C ASP A 5 6.36 1.96 -4.48
N GLU A 6 7.62 2.22 -4.78
CA GLU A 6 8.24 1.95 -6.08
C GLU A 6 8.34 0.45 -6.42
N ASN A 7 8.38 -0.40 -5.39
CA ASN A 7 8.40 -1.86 -5.54
C ASN A 7 7.03 -2.46 -5.96
N VAL A 8 5.98 -1.65 -6.02
CA VAL A 8 4.64 -2.10 -6.39
C VAL A 8 4.50 -2.16 -7.91
N HIS A 9 4.24 -3.35 -8.42
CA HIS A 9 4.11 -3.58 -9.87
C HIS A 9 2.99 -2.73 -10.50
N TYR A 10 3.31 -2.01 -11.59
CA TYR A 10 2.42 -1.00 -12.18
C TYR A 10 1.07 -1.54 -12.69
N SER A 11 1.00 -2.82 -13.09
CA SER A 11 -0.30 -3.46 -13.43
C SER A 11 -1.30 -3.43 -12.27
N LEU A 12 -0.86 -3.61 -11.02
CA LEU A 12 -1.73 -3.52 -9.86
C LEU A 12 -2.20 -2.07 -9.63
N ILE A 13 -1.29 -1.10 -9.78
CA ILE A 13 -1.61 0.32 -9.69
C ILE A 13 -2.69 0.71 -10.70
N ARG A 14 -2.52 0.34 -11.97
CA ARG A 14 -3.51 0.63 -13.02
C ARG A 14 -4.86 0.00 -12.72
N GLU A 15 -4.87 -1.24 -12.24
CA GLU A 15 -6.10 -1.93 -11.90
C GLU A 15 -6.80 -1.30 -10.69
N LEU A 16 -6.07 -0.86 -9.67
CA LEU A 16 -6.64 -0.11 -8.54
C LEU A 16 -7.28 1.20 -9.03
N LYS A 17 -6.58 1.96 -9.88
CA LYS A 17 -7.13 3.18 -10.50
C LYS A 17 -8.40 2.88 -11.32
N ARG A 18 -8.41 1.78 -12.10
CA ARG A 18 -9.59 1.30 -12.86
C ARG A 18 -10.77 0.93 -11.96
N LEU A 19 -10.52 0.57 -10.70
CA LEU A 19 -11.53 0.27 -9.69
C LEU A 19 -11.90 1.51 -8.85
N ASP A 20 -11.65 2.71 -9.36
CA ASP A 20 -11.90 4.02 -8.72
C ASP A 20 -11.19 4.20 -7.37
N VAL A 21 -10.07 3.51 -7.17
CA VAL A 21 -9.19 3.77 -6.04
C VAL A 21 -8.24 4.89 -6.40
N ASP A 22 -8.28 5.98 -5.63
CA ASP A 22 -7.25 7.02 -5.70
C ASP A 22 -5.89 6.46 -5.22
N VAL A 23 -4.96 6.31 -6.17
CA VAL A 23 -3.60 5.81 -5.96
C VAL A 23 -2.60 6.81 -6.54
N LEU A 24 -1.66 7.24 -5.70
CA LEU A 24 -0.50 8.03 -6.05
C LEU A 24 0.77 7.14 -6.01
N PRO A 25 1.32 6.73 -7.16
CA PRO A 25 2.60 6.02 -7.21
C PRO A 25 3.75 6.98 -6.90
N VAL A 26 4.70 6.56 -6.06
CA VAL A 26 5.90 7.36 -5.75
C VAL A 26 6.69 7.69 -7.01
N VAL A 27 6.75 6.75 -7.95
CA VAL A 27 7.41 6.92 -9.26
C VAL A 27 6.81 8.03 -10.13
N ASP A 28 5.55 8.43 -9.88
CA ASP A 28 4.84 9.50 -10.58
C ASP A 28 4.96 10.84 -9.83
N THR A 29 5.86 10.97 -8.84
CA THR A 29 6.03 12.15 -8.00
C THR A 29 7.49 12.56 -7.87
N ASP A 30 7.74 13.74 -7.28
CA ASP A 30 9.08 14.20 -6.92
C ASP A 30 9.70 13.41 -5.75
N PHE A 31 8.96 12.49 -5.13
CA PHE A 31 9.42 11.66 -4.00
C PHE A 31 10.19 10.40 -4.44
N ARG A 32 10.66 10.35 -5.68
CA ARG A 32 11.37 9.18 -6.18
C ARG A 32 12.70 8.98 -5.43
N GLY A 33 12.95 7.75 -4.96
CA GLY A 33 14.17 7.41 -4.23
C GLY A 33 14.28 8.01 -2.83
N VAL A 34 13.18 8.54 -2.27
CA VAL A 34 13.15 8.91 -0.85
C VAL A 34 13.28 7.67 0.03
N ALA A 35 13.82 7.84 1.23
CA ALA A 35 13.97 6.75 2.19
C ALA A 35 12.60 6.26 2.71
N ASP A 36 12.55 5.00 3.14
CA ASP A 36 11.35 4.37 3.69
C ASP A 36 10.74 5.16 4.86
N GLU A 37 11.58 5.71 5.75
CA GLU A 37 11.11 6.56 6.84
C GLU A 37 10.40 7.82 6.34
N GLU A 38 10.88 8.40 5.26
CA GLU A 38 10.32 9.62 4.66
C GLU A 38 9.00 9.31 3.94
N LEU A 39 8.87 8.13 3.33
CA LEU A 39 7.60 7.67 2.76
C LEU A 39 6.49 7.56 3.81
N VAL A 40 6.82 7.13 5.04
CA VAL A 40 5.85 7.13 6.16
C VAL A 40 5.39 8.55 6.51
N GLU A 41 6.31 9.51 6.50
CA GLU A 41 5.98 10.92 6.76
C GLU A 41 5.12 11.53 5.65
N ILE A 42 5.44 11.25 4.39
CA ILE A 42 4.66 11.68 3.24
C ILE A 42 3.24 11.08 3.30
N ALA A 43 3.12 9.79 3.60
CA ALA A 43 1.84 9.11 3.78
C ALA A 43 1.01 9.80 4.87
N ASN A 44 1.61 10.08 6.03
CA ASN A 44 0.97 10.79 7.13
C ASN A 44 0.55 12.22 6.75
N ARG A 45 1.45 13.01 6.16
CA ARG A 45 1.22 14.40 5.75
C ARG A 45 0.11 14.51 4.71
N THR A 46 0.02 13.53 3.81
CA THR A 46 -0.98 13.51 2.74
C THR A 46 -2.24 12.73 3.07
N GLY A 47 -2.33 12.14 4.27
CA GLY A 47 -3.49 11.34 4.68
C GLY A 47 -3.68 10.05 3.86
N ARG A 48 -2.63 9.52 3.23
CA ARG A 48 -2.67 8.36 2.33
C ARG A 48 -2.24 7.08 3.05
N ILE A 49 -2.92 5.98 2.76
CA ILE A 49 -2.52 4.63 3.20
C ILE A 49 -1.29 4.22 2.38
N LEU A 50 -0.23 3.77 3.03
CA LEU A 50 0.97 3.31 2.33
C LEU A 50 0.73 1.91 1.75
N LEU A 51 1.12 1.66 0.51
CA LEU A 51 1.08 0.35 -0.14
C LEU A 51 2.49 -0.06 -0.53
N THR A 52 2.96 -1.20 -0.04
CA THR A 52 4.34 -1.68 -0.27
C THR A 52 4.39 -3.21 -0.38
N ARG A 53 5.48 -3.70 -0.98
CA ARG A 53 5.88 -5.11 -1.01
C ARG A 53 7.09 -5.43 -0.16
N ASP A 54 7.69 -4.44 0.49
CA ASP A 54 8.83 -4.64 1.36
C ASP A 54 8.33 -4.94 2.79
N SER A 55 8.80 -6.05 3.36
CA SER A 55 8.42 -6.46 4.70
C SER A 55 9.02 -5.57 5.80
N ASP A 56 10.17 -4.94 5.53
CA ASP A 56 10.83 -4.06 6.50
C ASP A 56 10.04 -2.78 6.76
N PHE A 57 9.21 -2.37 5.80
CA PHE A 57 8.31 -1.23 5.97
C PHE A 57 7.32 -1.39 7.12
N VAL A 58 6.91 -2.62 7.46
CA VAL A 58 6.00 -2.83 8.61
C VAL A 58 6.69 -2.39 9.90
N ARG A 59 7.95 -2.79 10.07
CA ARG A 59 8.78 -2.39 11.23
C ARG A 59 9.00 -0.87 11.25
N ILE A 60 9.33 -0.29 10.10
CA ILE A 60 9.59 1.15 9.96
C ILE A 60 8.32 1.96 10.24
N ALA A 61 7.18 1.56 9.68
CA ALA A 61 5.90 2.24 9.85
C ALA A 61 5.42 2.24 11.31
N LEU A 62 5.66 1.14 12.05
CA LEU A 62 5.41 1.10 13.49
C LEU A 62 6.35 2.05 14.25
N LYS A 63 7.66 2.00 13.96
CA LYS A 63 8.67 2.87 14.61
C LYS A 63 8.41 4.36 14.36
N ARG A 64 8.00 4.74 13.15
CA ARG A 64 7.70 6.13 12.73
C ARG A 64 6.25 6.55 12.98
N LYS A 65 5.43 5.69 13.62
CA LYS A 65 4.02 5.95 13.95
C LYS A 65 3.19 6.36 12.73
N ILE A 66 3.03 5.43 11.79
CA ILE A 66 2.06 5.61 10.70
C ILE A 66 0.64 5.80 11.26
N ARG A 67 -0.06 6.83 10.81
CA ARG A 67 -1.39 7.23 11.29
C ARG A 67 -2.51 6.97 10.28
N THR A 68 -2.16 6.61 9.06
CA THR A 68 -3.09 6.41 7.95
C THR A 68 -3.44 4.94 7.74
N GLY A 69 -2.45 4.06 7.88
CA GLY A 69 -2.52 2.63 7.65
C GLY A 69 -1.47 2.16 6.64
N VAL A 70 -1.22 0.86 6.62
CA VAL A 70 -0.25 0.22 5.72
C VAL A 70 -0.91 -0.98 5.07
N ILE A 71 -0.66 -1.16 3.78
CA ILE A 71 -0.98 -2.36 3.03
C ILE A 71 0.34 -3.01 2.63
N TYR A 72 0.58 -4.19 3.16
CA TYR A 72 1.72 -5.02 2.80
C TYR A 72 1.23 -6.19 1.93
N ILE A 73 1.75 -6.30 0.71
CA ILE A 73 1.44 -7.44 -0.17
C ILE A 73 2.48 -8.53 0.06
N ALA A 74 2.08 -9.60 0.75
CA ALA A 74 2.97 -10.69 1.18
C ALA A 74 3.26 -11.72 0.08
N ILE A 75 2.73 -11.52 -1.13
CA ILE A 75 2.94 -12.42 -2.28
C ILE A 75 3.44 -11.64 -3.51
N PRO A 76 4.08 -12.31 -4.49
CA PRO A 76 4.42 -11.68 -5.75
C PRO A 76 3.17 -11.15 -6.48
N VAL A 77 3.30 -9.98 -7.11
CA VAL A 77 2.26 -9.44 -8.00
C VAL A 77 2.59 -9.87 -9.42
N THR A 78 1.73 -10.67 -10.03
CA THR A 78 1.92 -11.26 -11.37
C THR A 78 0.78 -10.88 -12.32
N LYS A 79 0.89 -11.23 -13.61
CA LYS A 79 -0.17 -10.98 -14.60
C LYS A 79 -1.45 -11.78 -14.31
N GLU A 80 -1.32 -12.90 -13.61
CA GLU A 80 -2.40 -13.82 -13.29
C GLU A 80 -3.20 -13.36 -12.07
N ASN A 81 -2.55 -12.68 -11.11
CA ASN A 81 -3.17 -12.39 -9.80
C ASN A 81 -3.51 -10.91 -9.56
N TYR A 82 -2.93 -9.94 -10.28
CA TYR A 82 -3.06 -8.51 -9.93
C TYR A 82 -4.52 -8.03 -9.85
N ARG A 83 -5.42 -8.55 -10.71
CA ARG A 83 -6.85 -8.22 -10.68
C ARG A 83 -7.57 -8.73 -9.44
N ARG A 84 -7.16 -9.89 -8.90
CA ARG A 84 -7.73 -10.44 -7.67
C ARG A 84 -7.22 -9.62 -6.47
N LEU A 85 -5.93 -9.31 -6.46
CA LEU A 85 -5.31 -8.48 -5.42
C LEU A 85 -5.91 -7.07 -5.37
N ALA A 86 -6.10 -6.42 -6.52
CA ALA A 86 -6.72 -5.10 -6.59
C ALA A 86 -8.13 -5.09 -5.98
N ARG A 87 -8.96 -6.09 -6.32
CA ARG A 87 -10.32 -6.23 -5.75
C ARG A 87 -10.29 -6.47 -4.25
N LEU A 88 -9.38 -7.33 -3.78
CA LEU A 88 -9.23 -7.64 -2.36
C LEU A 88 -8.80 -6.39 -1.56
N ILE A 89 -7.83 -5.64 -2.07
CA ILE A 89 -7.39 -4.36 -1.51
C ILE A 89 -8.56 -3.37 -1.48
N ARG A 90 -9.24 -3.15 -2.62
CA ARG A 90 -10.38 -2.22 -2.73
C ARG A 90 -11.47 -2.54 -1.71
N ASN A 91 -11.86 -3.81 -1.60
CA ASN A 91 -12.95 -4.24 -0.72
C ASN A 91 -12.62 -4.05 0.77
N ASN A 92 -11.35 -4.07 1.15
CA ASN A 92 -10.91 -3.89 2.54
C ASN A 92 -10.36 -2.49 2.83
N LEU A 93 -10.21 -1.62 1.82
CA LEU A 93 -9.53 -0.34 1.93
C LEU A 93 -10.10 0.56 3.05
N ARG A 94 -11.43 0.60 3.20
CA ARG A 94 -12.07 1.38 4.27
C ARG A 94 -11.69 0.88 5.67
N ARG A 95 -11.56 -0.44 5.83
CA ARG A 95 -11.21 -1.10 7.10
C ARG A 95 -9.72 -1.02 7.42
N CYS A 96 -8.88 -0.78 6.41
CA CYS A 96 -7.42 -0.63 6.53
C CYS A 96 -6.99 0.68 7.22
N ARG A 97 -7.88 1.65 7.39
CA ARG A 97 -7.55 2.92 8.06
C ARG A 97 -7.00 2.65 9.47
N ARG A 98 -5.81 3.18 9.76
CA ARG A 98 -5.08 2.98 11.04
C ARG A 98 -4.83 1.50 11.37
N LYS A 99 -4.70 0.67 10.35
CA LYS A 99 -4.40 -0.75 10.48
C LYS A 99 -3.30 -1.15 9.53
N LEU A 100 -2.64 -2.24 9.86
CA LEU A 100 -1.84 -3.01 8.92
C LEU A 100 -2.76 -4.01 8.21
N MET A 101 -2.85 -3.93 6.89
CA MET A 101 -3.49 -4.92 6.05
C MET A 101 -2.43 -5.78 5.38
N ILE A 102 -2.39 -7.07 5.71
CA ILE A 102 -1.50 -8.03 5.04
C ILE A 102 -2.31 -8.76 3.98
N VAL A 103 -1.85 -8.68 2.73
CA VAL A 103 -2.56 -9.24 1.57
C VAL A 103 -1.86 -10.52 1.12
N TYR A 104 -2.59 -11.63 1.20
CA TYR A 104 -2.18 -12.96 0.76
C TYR A 104 -2.93 -13.38 -0.51
N GLU A 105 -2.71 -14.61 -0.96
CA GLU A 105 -3.49 -15.18 -2.04
C GLU A 105 -4.94 -15.44 -1.58
N GLY A 106 -5.87 -14.63 -2.08
CA GLY A 106 -7.30 -14.83 -1.88
C GLY A 106 -7.88 -14.19 -0.61
N TYR A 107 -7.07 -13.79 0.37
CA TYR A 107 -7.55 -13.16 1.61
C TYR A 107 -6.61 -12.06 2.12
N ALA A 108 -7.13 -11.20 2.99
CA ALA A 108 -6.36 -10.15 3.65
C ALA A 108 -6.64 -10.15 5.16
N GLU A 109 -5.58 -10.03 5.95
CA GLU A 109 -5.64 -9.90 7.41
C GLU A 109 -5.53 -8.42 7.80
N LEU A 110 -6.24 -8.02 8.87
CA LEU A 110 -6.25 -6.65 9.37
C LEU A 110 -5.82 -6.64 10.83
N ILE A 111 -4.68 -6.01 11.10
CA ILE A 111 -4.06 -5.93 12.43
C ILE A 111 -4.12 -4.47 12.90
N SER A 112 -4.52 -4.25 14.15
CA SER A 112 -4.50 -2.93 14.78
C SER A 112 -3.06 -2.51 15.08
N ILE A 113 -2.70 -1.27 14.72
CA ILE A 113 -1.36 -0.69 14.91
C ILE A 113 -1.44 0.69 15.56
#